data_AF-F1LDW7-F1
#
_entry.id   AF-F1LDW7-F1
#
_cell.length_a   1.000
_cell.length_b   1.000
_cell.length_c   1.000
_cell.angle_alpha   90.00
_cell.angle_beta   90.00
_cell.angle_gamma   90.00
#
_symmetry.space_group_name_H-M   'P 1'
#
loop_
_entity.id
_entity.type
_entity.pdbx_description
1 polymer ?
#
loop_
_entity_poly.entity_id
_entity_poly.type
_entity_poly.pdbx_seq_one_letter_code
_entity_poly.pdbx_strand_id
1 'polypeptide(L)'
;MNHYVSTHNYFRMNISSGIDAVRNEELDAFIYDAVVLDYQAGKDANCELITVGKWSSMTGYGIGFPKNSPHVQKVNQYMLQYQQKGDLERLQNFWMTGACIPDSHSVRHTASLLESKTS
;
A
#
# COMPACT_ATOMS: atom_id res chain seq x y z
N MET A 1 14.61 -1.87 14.30
CA MET A 1 13.14 -1.72 14.27
C MET A 1 12.42 -2.58 15.31
N ASN A 2 12.81 -3.83 15.55
CA ASN A 2 11.99 -4.79 16.33
C ASN A 2 11.84 -4.47 17.84
N HIS A 3 12.90 -4.04 18.54
CA HIS A 3 12.82 -3.79 20.00
C HIS A 3 11.92 -2.60 20.36
N TYR A 4 12.11 -1.44 19.72
CA TYR A 4 11.35 -0.22 20.03
C TYR A 4 9.84 -0.39 19.81
N VAL A 5 9.45 -1.02 18.70
CA VAL A 5 8.03 -1.30 18.39
C VAL A 5 7.41 -2.24 19.43
N SER A 6 8.18 -3.24 19.90
CA SER A 6 7.70 -4.23 20.86
C SER A 6 7.59 -3.66 22.28
N THR A 7 8.58 -2.87 22.73
CA THR A 7 8.57 -2.29 24.09
C THR A 7 7.49 -1.23 24.29
N HIS A 8 7.07 -0.56 23.23
CA HIS A 8 6.03 0.48 23.28
C HIS A 8 4.66 -0.04 22.84
N ASN A 9 4.51 -1.35 22.63
CA ASN A 9 3.25 -1.98 22.22
C ASN A 9 2.63 -1.36 20.95
N TYR A 10 3.46 -0.95 19.99
CA TYR A 10 3.03 -0.41 18.70
C TYR A 10 2.77 -1.50 17.65
N PHE A 11 3.13 -2.74 17.94
CA PHE A 11 2.85 -3.85 17.04
C PHE A 11 1.35 -4.12 16.95
N ARG A 12 0.88 -4.42 15.74
CA ARG A 12 -0.51 -4.81 15.46
C ARG A 12 -0.48 -6.11 14.67
N MET A 13 -1.33 -7.06 15.07
CA MET A 13 -1.27 -8.44 14.58
C MET A 13 -1.72 -8.57 13.13
N ASN A 14 -2.61 -7.69 12.68
CA ASN A 14 -3.20 -7.74 11.34
C ASN A 14 -3.54 -6.33 10.83
N ILE A 15 -3.88 -6.24 9.55
CA ILE A 15 -4.16 -4.98 8.86
C ILE A 15 -5.34 -4.26 9.49
N SER A 16 -6.45 -4.94 9.80
CA SER A 16 -7.63 -4.32 10.43
C SER A 16 -7.25 -3.65 11.75
N SER A 17 -6.53 -4.36 12.62
CA SER A 17 -6.08 -3.80 13.91
C SER A 17 -5.12 -2.62 13.76
N GLY A 18 -4.35 -2.57 12.67
CA GLY A 18 -3.49 -1.43 12.35
C GLY A 18 -4.29 -0.22 11.88
N ILE A 19 -5.26 -0.43 10.99
CA ILE A 19 -6.15 0.63 10.49
C ILE A 19 -7.03 1.19 11.62
N ASP A 20 -7.63 0.33 12.44
CA ASP A 20 -8.49 0.75 13.54
C ASP A 20 -7.70 1.52 14.60
N ALA A 21 -6.45 1.12 14.87
CA ALA A 21 -5.57 1.86 15.78
C ALA A 21 -5.24 3.27 15.27
N VAL A 22 -5.11 3.47 13.96
CA VAL A 22 -4.95 4.83 13.39
C VAL A 22 -6.24 5.62 13.48
N ARG A 23 -7.39 5.02 13.14
CA ARG A 23 -8.70 5.69 13.24
C ARG A 23 -9.05 6.12 14.66
N ASN A 24 -8.70 5.29 15.64
CA ASN A 24 -8.97 5.55 17.05
C ASN A 24 -7.86 6.39 17.72
N GLU A 25 -6.92 6.95 16.94
CA GLU A 25 -5.81 7.78 17.43
C GLU A 25 -4.89 7.06 18.44
N GLU A 26 -4.88 5.72 18.44
CA GLU A 26 -3.93 4.91 19.23
C GLU A 26 -2.54 4.88 18.58
N LEU A 27 -2.48 5.06 17.26
CA LEU A 27 -1.26 5.17 16.47
C LEU A 27 -1.34 6.38 15.55
N ASP A 28 -0.28 7.19 15.51
CA ASP A 28 -0.21 8.34 14.58
C ASP A 28 -0.12 7.91 13.11
N ALA A 29 0.47 6.74 12.85
CA ALA A 29 0.65 6.18 11.52
C ALA A 29 0.80 4.67 11.55
N PHE A 30 0.36 4.01 10.49
CA PHE A 30 0.55 2.57 10.29
C PHE A 30 1.39 2.32 9.03
N ILE A 31 2.46 1.52 9.17
CA ILE A 31 3.38 1.20 8.09
C ILE A 31 3.12 -0.23 7.64
N TYR A 32 2.76 -0.40 6.37
CA TYR A 32 2.49 -1.71 5.76
C TYR A 32 2.77 -1.67 4.25
N ASP A 33 2.47 -2.76 3.55
CA ASP A 33 2.57 -2.82 2.10
C ASP A 33 1.73 -1.73 1.43
N ALA A 34 2.33 -1.03 0.48
CA ALA A 34 1.75 0.17 -0.10
C ALA A 34 0.50 -0.12 -0.93
N VAL A 35 0.52 -1.18 -1.73
CA VAL A 35 -0.63 -1.57 -2.59
C VAL A 35 -1.82 -1.98 -1.73
N VAL A 36 -1.56 -2.66 -0.61
CA VAL A 36 -2.61 -3.04 0.35
C VAL A 36 -3.19 -1.80 1.01
N LEU A 37 -2.37 -0.83 1.44
CA LEU A 37 -2.85 0.39 2.08
C LEU A 37 -3.63 1.28 1.11
N ASP A 38 -3.18 1.42 -0.14
CA ASP A 38 -3.90 2.17 -1.17
C ASP A 38 -5.28 1.55 -1.45
N TYR A 39 -5.38 0.22 -1.46
CA TYR A 39 -6.66 -0.48 -1.56
C TYR A 39 -7.58 -0.20 -0.37
N GLN A 40 -7.05 -0.23 0.87
CA GLN A 40 -7.84 0.04 2.08
C GLN A 40 -8.31 1.49 2.11
N ALA A 41 -7.44 2.45 1.78
CA ALA A 41 -7.78 3.87 1.71
C ALA A 41 -8.82 4.14 0.60
N GLY A 42 -8.66 3.54 -0.57
CA GLY A 42 -9.61 3.67 -1.68
C GLY A 42 -11.02 3.18 -1.34
N LYS A 43 -11.13 2.17 -0.47
CA LYS A 43 -12.41 1.57 -0.06
C LYS A 43 -12.94 2.09 1.27
N ASP A 44 -12.30 3.08 1.86
CA ASP A 44 -12.75 3.67 3.09
C ASP A 44 -14.12 4.35 2.91
N ALA A 45 -15.06 4.12 3.83
CA ALA A 45 -16.43 4.59 3.67
C ALA A 45 -16.53 6.12 3.71
N ASN A 46 -15.65 6.76 4.48
CA ASN A 46 -15.64 8.20 4.72
C ASN A 46 -14.44 8.92 4.10
N CYS A 47 -13.54 8.19 3.41
CA CYS A 47 -12.29 8.72 2.86
C CYS A 47 -11.42 9.47 3.89
N GLU A 48 -11.44 9.03 5.15
CA GLU A 48 -10.65 9.55 6.26
C GLU A 48 -9.21 9.00 6.23
N LEU A 49 -9.04 7.81 5.65
CA LEU A 49 -7.74 7.18 5.49
C LEU A 49 -7.01 7.69 4.25
N ILE A 50 -5.75 8.10 4.43
CA ILE A 50 -4.86 8.49 3.34
C ILE A 50 -3.51 7.77 3.45
N THR A 51 -2.92 7.46 2.31
CA THR A 51 -1.51 7.09 2.22
C THR A 51 -0.67 8.35 1.95
N VAL A 52 0.42 8.52 2.69
CA VAL A 52 1.26 9.73 2.62
C VAL A 52 2.66 9.43 2.12
N GLY A 53 3.23 10.39 1.38
CA GLY A 53 4.59 10.33 0.88
C GLY A 53 4.79 9.35 -0.28
N LYS A 54 6.06 9.18 -0.67
CA LYS A 54 6.46 8.19 -1.68
C LYS A 54 6.66 6.83 -1.01
N TRP A 55 6.29 5.75 -1.69
CA TRP A 55 6.58 4.40 -1.22
C TRP A 55 8.08 4.26 -0.93
N SER A 56 8.40 3.77 0.27
CA SER A 56 9.78 3.60 0.74
C SER A 56 10.58 2.60 -0.11
N SER A 57 9.88 1.71 -0.83
CA SER A 57 10.43 0.78 -1.79
C SER A 57 9.46 0.59 -2.96
N MET A 58 9.94 0.74 -4.19
CA MET A 58 9.14 0.55 -5.40
C MET A 58 9.21 -0.91 -5.87
N THR A 59 8.88 -1.83 -4.97
CA THR A 59 8.86 -3.28 -5.23
C THR A 59 7.49 -3.71 -5.76
N GLY A 60 7.49 -4.68 -6.68
CA GLY A 60 6.28 -5.31 -7.22
C GLY A 60 6.09 -6.75 -6.76
N TYR A 61 4.87 -7.27 -6.90
CA TYR A 61 4.55 -8.68 -6.63
C TYR A 61 5.04 -9.59 -7.77
N GLY A 62 5.59 -10.74 -7.41
CA GLY A 62 6.11 -11.74 -8.36
C GLY A 62 5.56 -13.14 -8.13
N ILE A 63 5.57 -13.97 -9.16
CA ILE A 63 5.16 -15.38 -9.10
C ILE A 63 6.42 -16.24 -8.90
N GLY A 64 6.47 -16.96 -7.77
CA GLY A 64 7.59 -17.84 -7.44
C GLY A 64 7.45 -19.23 -8.08
N PHE A 65 8.55 -19.77 -8.59
CA PHE A 65 8.64 -21.14 -9.11
C PHE A 65 9.78 -21.92 -8.44
N PRO A 66 9.70 -23.26 -8.37
CA PRO A 66 10.85 -24.09 -8.00
C PRO A 66 12.05 -23.80 -8.89
N LYS A 67 13.26 -23.98 -8.34
CA LYS A 67 14.50 -23.86 -9.12
C LYS A 67 14.42 -24.74 -10.36
N ASN A 68 14.84 -24.20 -11.51
CA ASN A 68 14.84 -24.87 -12.82
C ASN A 68 13.44 -25.27 -13.34
N SER A 69 12.36 -24.64 -12.86
CA SER A 69 11.03 -24.88 -13.41
C SER A 69 10.96 -24.52 -14.91
N PRO A 70 10.45 -25.41 -15.78
CA PRO A 70 10.30 -25.12 -17.20
C PRO A 70 9.20 -24.08 -17.48
N HIS A 71 8.41 -23.70 -16.48
CA HIS A 71 7.27 -22.80 -16.65
C HIS A 71 7.63 -21.32 -16.56
N VAL A 72 8.78 -20.97 -15.98
CA VAL A 72 9.17 -19.57 -15.72
C VAL A 72 9.13 -18.75 -17.01
N GLN A 73 9.74 -19.25 -18.09
CA GLN A 73 9.80 -18.54 -19.36
C GLN A 73 8.41 -18.35 -19.97
N LYS A 74 7.59 -19.40 -19.97
CA LYS A 74 6.24 -19.36 -20.54
C LYS A 74 5.33 -18.40 -19.77
N VAL A 75 5.40 -18.40 -18.44
CA VAL A 75 4.61 -17.48 -17.61
C VAL A 75 5.06 -16.04 -17.81
N ASN A 76 6.36 -15.76 -17.85
CA ASN A 76 6.88 -14.42 -18.11
C ASN A 76 6.41 -13.89 -19.47
N GLN A 77 6.44 -14.74 -20.51
CA GLN A 77 5.94 -14.36 -21.84
C GLN A 77 4.44 -13.97 -21.80
N TYR A 78 3.59 -14.74 -21.12
CA TYR A 78 2.18 -14.37 -21.00
C TYR A 78 1.95 -13.12 -20.15
N MET A 79 2.71 -12.92 -19.07
CA MET A 79 2.64 -11.69 -18.27
C MET A 79 2.93 -10.44 -19.10
N LEU A 80 3.97 -10.50 -19.95
CA LEU A 80 4.29 -9.41 -20.87
C LEU A 80 3.18 -9.19 -21.90
N GLN A 81 2.59 -10.26 -22.44
CA GLN A 81 1.46 -10.15 -23.36
C GLN A 81 0.23 -9.50 -22.70
N TYR A 82 -0.11 -9.88 -21.46
CA TYR A 82 -1.22 -9.27 -20.72
C TYR A 82 -0.96 -7.80 -20.41
N GLN A 83 0.29 -7.44 -20.10
CA GLN A 83 0.68 -6.04 -19.92
C GLN A 83 0.51 -5.24 -21.22
N GLN A 84 1.04 -5.73 -22.34
CA GLN A 84 0.97 -5.06 -23.64
C GLN A 84 -0.46 -4.89 -24.15
N LYS A 85 -1.35 -5.84 -23.83
CA LYS A 85 -2.78 -5.79 -24.19
C LYS A 85 -3.60 -4.91 -23.25
N GLY A 86 -3.04 -4.41 -22.15
CA GLY A 86 -3.76 -3.66 -21.13
C GLY A 86 -4.67 -4.53 -20.25
N ASP A 87 -4.58 -5.86 -20.33
CA ASP A 87 -5.41 -6.76 -19.53
C ASP A 87 -5.10 -6.60 -18.03
N LEU A 88 -3.83 -6.39 -17.67
CA LEU A 88 -3.43 -6.16 -16.28
C LEU A 88 -3.96 -4.83 -15.74
N GLU A 89 -3.93 -3.76 -16.54
CA GLU A 89 -4.50 -2.47 -16.17
C GLU A 89 -6.02 -2.57 -15.98
N ARG A 90 -6.72 -3.27 -16.88
CA ARG A 90 -8.15 -3.52 -16.74
C ARG A 90 -8.47 -4.27 -15.45
N LEU A 91 -7.67 -5.30 -15.10
CA LEU A 91 -7.84 -6.03 -13.84
C LEU A 91 -7.58 -5.14 -12.63
N GLN A 92 -6.54 -4.31 -12.67
CA GLN A 92 -6.25 -3.34 -11.62
C GLN A 92 -7.42 -2.39 -11.42
N ASN A 93 -7.93 -1.79 -12.49
CA ASN A 93 -9.05 -0.85 -12.42
C ASN A 93 -10.34 -1.50 -11.91
N PHE A 94 -10.56 -2.78 -12.23
CA PHE A 94 -11.76 -3.48 -11.77
C PHE A 94 -11.66 -3.87 -10.28
N TRP A 95 -10.52 -4.38 -9.83
CA TRP A 95 -10.39 -4.96 -8.48
C TRP A 95 -9.85 -3.99 -7.43
N MET A 96 -8.98 -3.06 -7.84
CA MET A 96 -8.19 -2.23 -6.95
C MET A 96 -8.70 -0.79 -6.86
N THR A 97 -9.49 -0.32 -7.83
CA THR A 97 -10.07 1.02 -7.78
C THR A 97 -11.09 1.11 -6.64
N GLY A 98 -10.96 2.18 -5.85
CA GLY A 98 -11.87 2.54 -4.78
C GLY A 98 -12.65 3.83 -5.08
N ALA A 99 -13.60 4.16 -4.22
CA ALA A 99 -14.40 5.39 -4.33
C ALA A 99 -13.62 6.62 -3.90
N CYS A 100 -12.66 6.46 -2.97
CA CYS A 100 -11.82 7.54 -2.51
C CYS A 100 -10.68 7.78 -3.49
N ILE A 101 -10.58 9.01 -3.99
CA ILE A 101 -9.45 9.48 -4.81
C ILE A 101 -8.55 10.29 -3.88
N PRO A 102 -7.25 9.97 -3.78
CA PRO A 102 -6.31 10.78 -3.00
C PRO A 102 -6.29 12.20 -3.55
N ASP A 103 -6.73 13.17 -2.74
CA ASP A 103 -6.70 14.58 -3.15
C ASP A 103 -5.24 15.03 -3.37
N SER A 104 -4.93 15.54 -4.57
CA SER A 104 -3.61 16.12 -4.84
C SER A 104 -3.26 17.32 -3.93
N HIS A 105 -4.26 17.91 -3.27
CA HIS A 105 -4.10 18.95 -2.27
C HIS A 105 -3.70 18.43 -0.88
N SER A 106 -4.08 17.20 -0.49
CA SER A 106 -3.74 16.64 0.83
C SER A 106 -2.25 16.29 0.94
N VAL A 107 -1.63 15.86 -0.17
CA VAL A 107 -0.19 15.60 -0.27
C VAL A 107 0.64 16.89 -0.04
N ARG A 108 0.12 18.05 -0.45
CA ARG A 108 0.79 19.35 -0.22
C ARG A 108 0.66 19.80 1.23
N HIS A 109 -0.52 19.68 1.83
CA HIS A 109 -0.73 20.10 3.23
C HIS A 109 0.01 19.19 4.24
N THR A 110 0.09 17.88 3.98
CA THR A 110 0.80 16.93 4.86
C THR A 110 2.32 17.09 4.82
N ALA A 111 2.90 17.37 3.65
CA ALA A 111 4.32 17.71 3.54
C ALA A 111 4.66 18.96 4.37
N SER A 112 3.84 20.00 4.29
CA SER A 112 4.02 21.23 5.09
C SER A 112 3.86 21.01 6.60
N LEU A 113 2.96 20.12 7.01
CA LEU A 113 2.77 19.80 8.44
C LEU A 113 3.95 18.98 9.00
N LEU A 114 4.51 18.06 8.23
CA LEU A 114 5.70 17.30 8.65
C LEU A 114 6.95 18.20 8.73
N GLU A 115 7.13 19.14 7.80
CA GLU A 115 8.20 20.14 7.85
C GLU A 115 8.08 21.05 9.08
N SER A 116 6.85 21.43 9.46
CA SER A 116 6.60 22.27 10.65
C SER A 116 6.85 21.56 11.98
N LYS A 117 6.82 20.22 12.02
CA LYS A 117 7.12 19.41 13.21
C LYS A 117 8.61 19.08 13.37
N THR A 118 9.43 19.42 12.36
CA THR A 118 10.90 19.18 12.38
C THR A 118 11.72 20.43 12.75
N SER A 119 11.07 21.51 13.20
CA SER A 119 11.74 22.74 13.64
C SER A 119 11.42 23.10 15.09
#